data_AF-A0A358UVK3-F1
#
_entry.id   AF-A0A358UVK3-F1
#
_cell.length_a   1.000
_cell.length_b   1.000
_cell.length_c   1.000
_cell.angle_alpha   90.00
_cell.angle_beta   90.00
_cell.angle_gamma   90.00
#
_symmetry.space_group_name_H-M   'P 1'
#
loop_
_entity.id
_entity.type
_entity.pdbx_description
1 polymer ?
#
loop_
_entity_poly.entity_id
_entity_poly.type
_entity_poly.pdbx_seq_one_letter_code
_entity_poly.pdbx_strand_id
1 'polypeptide(L)'
;MKGFTHFMSGVAAATCVPEIVRMSTASRLDTVEGAASSLIILLPGIFGILPDTMDFKLGQFFSPGDVIVDPDPINTDPQKMAESFAEAVRR
;
A
#
# COMPACT_ATOMS: atom_id res chain seq x y z
N MET A 1 2.16 -7.71 -7.47
CA MET A 1 2.92 -7.56 -6.21
C MET A 1 3.94 -6.41 -6.35
N LYS A 2 3.47 -5.17 -6.59
CA LYS A 2 4.33 -4.03 -6.93
C LYS A 2 4.78 -3.22 -5.69
N GLY A 3 3.89 -3.09 -4.71
CA GLY A 3 4.16 -2.35 -3.47
C GLY A 3 5.37 -2.82 -2.65
N PHE A 4 5.64 -4.13 -2.57
CA PHE A 4 6.84 -4.60 -1.85
C PHE A 4 8.13 -4.24 -2.60
N THR A 5 8.11 -4.26 -3.93
CA THR A 5 9.25 -3.79 -4.74
C THR A 5 9.51 -2.32 -4.48
N HIS A 6 8.48 -1.46 -4.46
CA HIS A 6 8.66 -0.03 -4.19
C HIS A 6 9.16 0.24 -2.77
N PHE A 7 8.67 -0.52 -1.77
CA PHE A 7 9.21 -0.49 -0.41
C PHE A 7 10.71 -0.81 -0.39
N MET A 8 11.10 -1.95 -0.97
CA MET A 8 12.50 -2.40 -0.96
C MET A 8 13.42 -1.47 -1.75
N SER A 9 12.97 -0.98 -2.91
CA SER A 9 13.71 0.01 -3.70
C SER A 9 13.88 1.34 -2.96
N GLY A 10 12.86 1.81 -2.24
CA GLY A 10 12.95 3.01 -1.40
C GLY A 10 13.94 2.86 -0.26
N VAL A 11 13.89 1.73 0.46
CA VAL A 11 14.87 1.40 1.52
C VAL A 11 16.28 1.30 0.94
N ALA A 12 16.47 0.63 -0.20
CA ALA A 12 17.77 0.48 -0.84
C ALA A 12 18.34 1.82 -1.34
N ALA A 13 17.51 2.70 -1.90
CA ALA A 13 17.95 4.03 -2.31
C ALA A 13 18.40 4.88 -1.10
N ALA A 14 17.75 4.71 0.05
CA ALA A 14 18.07 5.44 1.27
C ALA A 14 19.45 5.11 1.84
N THR A 15 19.91 3.86 1.69
CA THR A 15 21.24 3.44 2.17
C THR A 15 22.38 4.02 1.35
N CYS A 16 22.10 4.52 0.14
CA CYS A 16 23.06 5.24 -0.69
C CYS A 16 23.25 6.71 -0.28
N VAL A 17 22.46 7.22 0.67
CA VAL A 17 22.55 8.61 1.16
C VAL A 17 23.29 8.62 2.51
N PRO A 18 24.54 9.11 2.58
CA PRO A 18 25.36 9.03 3.79
C PRO A 18 24.73 9.66 5.03
N GLU A 19 23.96 10.74 4.84
CA GLU A 19 23.25 11.44 5.91
C GLU A 19 22.19 10.54 6.55
N ILE A 20 21.40 9.83 5.74
CA ILE A 20 20.36 8.92 6.23
C ILE A 20 20.99 7.76 7.00
N VAL A 21 22.11 7.21 6.50
CA VAL A 21 22.85 6.15 7.20
C VAL A 21 23.39 6.66 8.54
N ARG A 22 24.01 7.85 8.57
CA ARG A 22 24.51 8.46 9.82
C ARG A 22 23.40 8.68 10.84
N MET A 23 22.26 9.20 10.39
CA MET A 23 21.08 9.41 11.23
C MET A 23 20.48 8.09 11.72
N SER A 24 20.51 7.02 10.91
CA SER A 24 20.04 5.69 11.32
C SER A 24 20.83 5.09 12.47
N THR A 25 22.12 5.41 12.55
CA THR A 25 23.04 4.95 13.60
C THR A 25 23.13 5.92 14.78
N ALA A 26 22.51 7.09 14.70
CA ALA A 26 22.52 8.09 15.77
C ALA A 26 21.61 7.62 16.91
N SER A 27 22.20 6.97 17.93
CA SER A 27 21.52 6.64 19.18
C SER A 27 21.26 7.91 19.99
N ARG A 28 20.08 8.03 20.63
CA ARG A 28 19.87 9.05 21.67
C ARG A 28 20.80 8.72 22.84
N LEU A 29 21.76 9.59 23.13
CA LEU A 29 22.77 9.37 24.18
C LEU A 29 22.18 9.44 25.60
N ASP A 30 20.93 9.90 25.72
CA ASP A 30 20.32 10.37 26.96
C ASP A 30 19.66 9.26 27.81
N THR A 31 19.60 8.01 27.33
CA THR A 31 19.04 6.88 28.07
C THR A 31 19.96 5.66 28.05
N VAL A 32 20.20 5.06 29.23
CA VAL A 32 21.10 3.91 29.43
C VAL A 32 20.50 2.60 28.87
N GLU A 33 19.21 2.60 28.52
CA GLU A 33 18.51 1.56 27.74
C GLU A 33 18.33 1.97 26.25
N GLY A 34 18.92 3.11 25.85
CA GLY A 34 18.55 3.97 24.71
C GLY A 34 19.29 3.78 23.39
N ALA A 35 19.81 2.58 23.11
CA ALA A 35 20.33 2.24 21.78
C ALA A 35 19.19 1.99 20.76
N ALA A 36 18.13 2.80 20.76
CA ALA A 36 17.14 2.76 19.70
C ALA A 36 17.72 3.52 18.50
N SER A 37 18.45 2.79 17.65
CA SER A 37 18.83 3.25 16.31
C SER A 37 17.61 3.82 15.60
N SER A 38 17.76 5.00 14.97
CA SER A 38 16.68 5.69 14.30
C SER A 38 16.13 4.86 13.13
N LEU A 39 14.81 4.68 13.08
CA LEU A 39 14.12 3.98 11.99
C LEU A 39 13.98 4.83 10.72
N ILE A 40 14.79 5.88 10.57
CA ILE A 40 14.75 6.80 9.43
C ILE A 40 14.89 6.09 8.07
N ILE A 41 15.58 4.95 8.02
CA ILE A 41 15.70 4.11 6.82
C ILE A 41 14.35 3.52 6.35
N LEU A 42 13.38 3.35 7.26
CA LEU A 42 12.06 2.83 6.91
C LEU A 42 11.16 3.87 6.24
N LEU A 43 11.37 5.17 6.50
CA LEU A 43 10.54 6.24 5.91
C LEU A 43 10.46 6.18 4.38
N PRO A 44 11.57 6.11 3.62
CA PRO A 44 11.50 6.01 2.17
C PRO A 44 10.85 4.71 1.69
N GLY A 45 10.96 3.62 2.44
CA GLY A 45 10.20 2.40 2.18
C GLY A 45 8.69 2.59 2.34
N ILE A 46 8.29 3.22 3.45
CA ILE A 46 6.89 3.57 3.73
C ILE A 46 6.33 4.47 2.62
N PHE A 47 7.05 5.52 2.24
CA PHE A 47 6.63 6.40 1.14
C PHE A 47 6.66 5.70 -0.23
N GLY A 48 7.50 4.68 -0.40
CA GLY A 48 7.51 3.85 -1.60
C GLY A 48 6.25 2.98 -1.75
N ILE A 49 5.74 2.41 -0.64
CA ILE A 49 4.53 1.56 -0.66
C ILE A 49 3.23 2.34 -0.48
N LEU A 50 3.30 3.58 0.02
CA LEU A 50 2.13 4.39 0.37
C LEU A 50 1.19 4.64 -0.82
N PRO A 51 1.64 5.04 -2.03
CA PRO A 51 0.74 5.28 -3.15
C PRO A 51 -0.09 4.05 -3.52
N ASP A 52 0.56 2.88 -3.67
CA ASP A 52 -0.09 1.59 -3.93
C ASP A 52 -1.08 1.21 -2.81
N THR A 53 -0.72 1.51 -1.56
CA THR A 53 -1.57 1.20 -0.40
C THR A 53 -2.80 2.11 -0.37
N MET A 54 -2.63 3.41 -0.61
CA MET A 54 -3.73 4.35 -0.62
C MET A 54 -4.70 4.08 -1.78
N ASP A 55 -4.20 3.83 -2.98
CA ASP A 55 -5.05 3.60 -4.15
C ASP A 55 -5.80 2.26 -4.06
N PHE A 56 -5.07 1.15 -3.96
CA PHE A 56 -5.68 -0.19 -4.07
C PHE A 56 -6.29 -0.71 -2.78
N LYS A 57 -5.75 -0.36 -1.62
CA LYS A 57 -6.23 -0.93 -0.34
C LYS A 57 -7.20 -0.01 0.39
N LEU A 58 -7.06 1.30 0.27
CA LEU A 58 -7.94 2.26 0.93
C LEU A 58 -8.95 2.86 -0.03
N GLY A 59 -8.50 3.31 -1.22
CA GLY A 59 -9.32 3.97 -2.23
C GLY A 59 -10.51 3.13 -2.68
N GLN A 60 -10.33 1.82 -2.81
CA GLN A 60 -11.43 0.89 -3.14
C GLN A 60 -12.62 0.95 -2.16
N PHE A 61 -12.41 1.35 -0.89
CA PHE A 61 -13.49 1.44 0.10
C PHE A 61 -14.19 2.81 0.08
N PHE A 62 -13.54 3.83 -0.48
CA PHE A 62 -14.11 5.17 -0.64
C PHE A 62 -14.75 5.39 -2.00
N SER A 63 -14.57 4.46 -2.95
CA SER A 63 -15.22 4.48 -4.24
C SER A 63 -16.37 3.46 -4.26
N PRO A 64 -17.61 3.83 -3.88
CA PRO A 64 -18.75 2.93 -4.00
C PRO A 64 -18.91 2.52 -5.47
N GLY A 65 -19.17 1.22 -5.70
CA GLY A 65 -19.46 0.74 -7.05
C GLY A 65 -20.81 1.27 -7.52
N ASP A 66 -20.85 1.84 -8.73
CA ASP A 66 -22.09 2.35 -9.34
C ASP A 66 -23.13 1.24 -9.57
N VAL A 67 -22.65 0.00 -9.79
CA VAL A 67 -23.47 -1.20 -9.97
C VAL A 67 -22.85 -2.35 -9.16
N ILE A 68 -23.65 -2.98 -8.31
CA ILE A 68 -23.25 -4.14 -7.51
C ILE A 68 -23.86 -5.38 -8.17
N VAL A 69 -23.02 -6.29 -8.66
CA VAL A 69 -23.43 -7.61 -9.17
C VAL A 69 -23.23 -8.62 -8.05
N ASP A 70 -24.32 -8.99 -7.38
CA ASP A 70 -24.31 -9.96 -6.28
C ASP A 70 -24.71 -11.36 -6.80
N PRO A 71 -23.80 -12.34 -6.85
CA PRO A 71 -24.14 -13.71 -7.25
C PRO A 71 -24.95 -14.39 -6.13
N ASP A 72 -26.22 -14.68 -6.40
CA ASP A 72 -27.02 -15.54 -5.53
C ASP A 72 -26.34 -16.92 -5.39
N PRO A 73 -26.00 -17.37 -4.17
CA PRO A 73 -25.27 -18.62 -3.95
C PRO A 73 -26.12 -19.89 -4.16
N ILE A 74 -27.45 -19.77 -4.21
CA ILE A 74 -28.38 -20.90 -4.35
C ILE A 74 -28.96 -20.96 -5.77
N ASN A 75 -29.31 -19.81 -6.33
CA ASN A 75 -29.91 -19.70 -7.66
C ASN A 75 -29.16 -18.69 -8.54
N THR A 76 -27.90 -19.01 -8.85
CA THR A 76 -27.05 -18.17 -9.69
C THR A 76 -27.59 -18.12 -11.12
N ASP A 77 -27.84 -16.93 -11.65
CA ASP A 77 -28.14 -16.68 -13.07
C ASP A 77 -26.94 -15.95 -13.71
N PRO A 78 -26.03 -16.69 -14.37
CA PRO A 78 -24.84 -16.11 -14.98
C PRO A 78 -25.15 -15.13 -16.11
N GLN A 79 -26.26 -15.36 -16.83
CA GLN A 79 -26.64 -14.54 -17.98
C GLN A 79 -27.08 -13.15 -17.52
N LYS A 80 -27.95 -13.09 -16.51
CA LYS A 80 -28.38 -11.84 -15.90
C LYS A 80 -27.23 -11.05 -15.27
N MET A 81 -26.27 -11.75 -14.65
CA MET A 81 -25.05 -11.11 -14.12
C MET A 81 -24.19 -10.49 -15.23
N ALA A 82 -23.99 -11.21 -16.34
CA ALA A 82 -23.22 -10.73 -17.49
C ALA A 82 -23.89 -9.52 -18.14
N GLU A 83 -25.22 -9.53 -18.24
CA GLU A 83 -26.01 -8.41 -18.77
C GLU A 83 -25.91 -7.16 -17.89
N SER A 84 -26.07 -7.30 -16.56
CA SER A 84 -25.89 -6.19 -15.61
C SER A 84 -24.49 -5.59 -15.68
N PHE A 85 -23.45 -6.42 -15.79
CA PHE A 85 -22.08 -5.95 -15.98
C PHE A 85 -21.91 -5.21 -17.32
N ALA A 86 -22.45 -5.77 -18.41
CA ALA A 86 -22.35 -5.15 -19.73
C ALA A 86 -23.11 -3.82 -19.82
N GLU A 87 -24.23 -3.67 -19.09
CA GLU A 87 -24.92 -2.39 -18.94
C GLU A 87 -24.10 -1.38 -18.16
N ALA A 88 -23.49 -1.79 -17.04
CA ALA A 88 -22.62 -0.92 -16.23
C ALA A 88 -21.43 -0.38 -17.03
N VAL A 89 -20.82 -1.19 -17.90
CA VAL A 89 -19.69 -0.80 -18.76
C VAL A 89 -20.11 0.16 -19.89
N ARG A 90 -21.38 0.10 -20.34
CA ARG A 90 -21.89 0.96 -21.43
C ARG A 90 -22.34 2.35 -20.96
N ARG A 91 -22.51 2.57 -19.67
CA ARG A 91 -22.86 3.88 -19.09
C ARG A 91 -21.64 4.80 -19.03
#